data_AF-A0A7V4PJA3-F1
#
_entry.id   AF-A0A7V4PJA3-F1
#
_cell.length_a   1.000
_cell.length_b   1.000
_cell.length_c   1.000
_cell.angle_alpha   90.00
_cell.angle_beta   90.00
_cell.angle_gamma   90.00
#
_symmetry.space_group_name_H-M   'P 1'
#
loop_
_entity.id
_entity.type
_entity.pdbx_description
1 polymer ?
#
loop_
_entity_poly.entity_id
_entity_poly.type
_entity_poly.pdbx_seq_one_letter_code
_entity_poly.pdbx_strand_id
1 'polypeptide(L)' 'MKKKFFPWITFLVLTLSFIFTGNGEAQKRLDLIGRETPYFTLPSTEDRTVSYKEEYYGKYHLIITFFPAAFTP' A
#
# COMPACT_ATOMS: atom_id res chain seq x y z
N MET A 1 -38.39 36.03 25.29
CA MET A 1 -37.88 34.67 24.99
C MET A 1 -36.67 34.79 24.06
N LYS A 2 -35.44 34.70 24.60
CA LYS A 2 -34.21 34.89 23.82
C LYS A 2 -34.01 33.67 22.90
N LYS A 3 -33.88 33.93 21.61
CA LYS A 3 -33.96 32.97 20.50
C LYS A 3 -32.85 31.91 20.62
N LYS A 4 -33.22 30.65 20.89
CA LYS A 4 -32.32 29.47 20.85
C LYS A 4 -31.87 29.09 19.43
N PHE A 5 -32.04 29.98 18.45
CA PHE A 5 -31.78 29.74 17.03
C PHE A 5 -30.29 29.88 16.66
N PHE A 6 -29.56 30.69 17.43
CA PHE A 6 -28.13 30.96 17.24
C PHE A 6 -27.22 29.72 17.37
N PRO A 7 -27.38 28.81 18.37
CA PRO A 7 -26.50 27.64 18.50
C PRO A 7 -26.68 26.61 17.38
N TRP A 8 -27.86 26.56 16.74
CA TRP A 8 -28.12 25.64 15.64
C TRP A 8 -27.37 26.05 14.38
N ILE A 9 -27.38 27.35 14.06
CA ILE A 9 -26.65 27.88 12.90
C ILE A 9 -25.15 27.65 13.07
N THR A 10 -24.59 27.90 14.27
CA THR A 10 -23.17 27.63 14.53
C THR A 10 -22.83 26.15 14.42
N PHE A 11 -23.71 25.26 14.89
CA PHE A 11 -23.52 23.82 14.75
C PHE A 11 -23.58 23.35 13.28
N LEU A 12 -24.48 23.95 12.50
CA LEU A 12 -24.66 23.64 11.09
C LEU A 12 -23.48 24.13 10.25
N VAL A 13 -22.93 25.31 10.57
CA VAL A 13 -21.69 25.80 9.96
C VAL A 13 -20.50 24.92 10.35
N LEU A 14 -20.40 24.49 11.61
CA LEU A 14 -19.30 23.63 12.06
C LEU A 14 -19.32 22.27 11.33
N THR A 15 -20.50 21.66 11.20
CA THR A 15 -20.67 20.38 10.50
C THR A 15 -20.39 20.50 9.00
N LEU A 16 -20.81 21.58 8.34
CA LEU A 16 -20.47 21.83 6.93
C LEU A 16 -18.96 21.97 6.72
N SER A 17 -18.25 22.65 7.63
CA SER A 17 -16.79 22.82 7.56
C SER A 17 -16.04 21.48 7.67
N PHE A 18 -16.56 20.55 8.45
CA PHE A 18 -15.99 19.19 8.54
C PHE A 18 -16.19 18.38 7.25
N ILE A 19 -17.31 18.56 6.56
CA ILE A 19 -17.58 17.86 5.28
C ILE A 19 -16.65 18.37 4.17
N PHE A 20 -16.43 19.68 4.08
CA PHE A 20 -15.53 20.27 3.07
C PHE A 20 -14.05 19.98 3.30
N THR A 21 -13.65 19.73 4.55
CA THR A 21 -12.26 19.39 4.90
C THR A 21 -11.98 17.88 4.82
N GLY A 22 -13.03 17.07 4.69
CA GLY A 22 -12.96 15.62 4.57
C GLY A 22 -12.54 15.15 3.18
N ASN A 23 -11.42 15.62 2.65
CA ASN A 23 -10.72 14.93 1.54
C ASN A 23 -10.01 13.69 2.09
N GLY A 24 -10.79 12.76 2.65
CA GLY A 24 -10.34 11.41 2.90
C GLY A 24 -10.27 10.71 1.55
N GLU A 25 -9.19 10.92 0.80
CA GLU A 25 -8.90 10.07 -0.34
C GLU A 25 -8.76 8.64 0.20
N ALA A 26 -9.77 7.82 -0.03
CA ALA A 26 -9.64 6.39 0.13
C ALA A 26 -8.57 5.95 -0.88
N GLN A 27 -7.36 5.73 -0.37
CA GLN A 27 -6.21 5.35 -1.18
C GLN A 27 -6.63 4.12 -2.00
N LYS A 28 -6.77 4.32 -3.32
CA LYS A 28 -7.22 3.28 -4.25
C LYS A 28 -6.31 2.09 -4.04
N ARG A 29 -6.86 0.96 -3.56
CA ARG A 29 -6.07 -0.26 -3.37
C ARG A 29 -5.46 -0.60 -4.73
N LEU A 30 -4.15 -0.41 -4.83
CA LEU A 30 -3.40 -0.88 -6.00
C LEU A 30 -3.52 -2.39 -5.97
N ASP A 31 -4.23 -2.96 -6.92
CA ASP A 31 -4.31 -4.42 -7.04
C ASP A 31 -2.93 -4.92 -7.45
N LEU A 32 -2.19 -5.43 -6.47
CA LEU A 32 -0.82 -5.93 -6.64
C LEU A 32 -0.83 -7.42 -7.01
N ILE A 33 -1.96 -8.10 -6.87
CA ILE A 33 -2.10 -9.53 -7.10
C ILE A 33 -2.39 -9.77 -8.59
N GLY A 34 -1.81 -10.84 -9.14
CA GLY A 34 -2.00 -11.21 -10.55
C GLY A 34 -1.24 -10.34 -11.55
N ARG A 35 -0.52 -9.30 -11.09
CA ARG A 35 0.43 -8.59 -11.93
C ARG A 35 1.67 -9.44 -12.21
N GLU A 36 2.18 -9.32 -13.42
CA GLU A 36 3.46 -9.96 -13.76
C GLU A 36 4.57 -9.43 -12.86
N THR A 37 5.39 -10.35 -12.39
CA THR A 37 6.62 -10.02 -11.64
C THR A 37 7.67 -9.53 -12.66
N PRO A 38 8.37 -8.42 -12.38
CA PRO A 38 9.43 -7.94 -13.27
C PRO A 38 10.53 -8.97 -13.42
N TYR A 39 11.21 -8.97 -14.56
CA TYR A 39 12.44 -9.76 -14.72
C TYR A 39 13.56 -9.18 -13.84
N PHE A 40 14.19 -10.04 -13.05
CA PHE A 40 15.28 -9.67 -12.16
C PHE A 40 16.39 -10.70 -12.19
N THR A 41 17.59 -10.24 -11.80
CA THR A 41 18.77 -11.07 -11.59
C THR A 41 19.32 -10.76 -10.21
N LEU A 42 19.54 -11.79 -9.38
CA LEU A 42 20.03 -11.65 -8.01
C LEU A 42 21.38 -12.33 -7.83
N PRO A 43 22.29 -11.78 -7.00
CA PRO A 43 23.44 -12.54 -6.53
C PRO A 43 22.96 -13.66 -5.61
N SER A 44 23.68 -14.79 -5.64
CA SER A 44 23.39 -15.95 -4.79
C SER A 44 24.62 -16.35 -3.98
N THR A 45 24.42 -17.27 -3.04
CA THR A 45 25.52 -17.89 -2.27
C THR A 45 26.34 -18.88 -3.09
N GLU A 46 25.91 -19.23 -4.31
CA GLU A 46 26.54 -20.25 -5.17
C GLU A 46 27.62 -19.67 -6.12
N ASP A 47 28.28 -18.56 -5.75
CA ASP A 47 29.26 -17.85 -6.60
C ASP A 47 28.77 -17.61 -8.05
N ARG A 48 27.47 -17.38 -8.18
CA ARG A 48 26.81 -17.08 -9.45
C ARG A 48 25.59 -16.21 -9.23
N THR A 49 25.08 -15.64 -10.31
CA THR A 49 23.79 -14.97 -10.32
C THR A 49 22.65 -15.94 -10.62
N VAL A 50 21.45 -15.55 -10.22
CA VAL A 50 20.19 -16.25 -10.49
C VAL A 50 19.28 -15.33 -11.29
N SER A 51 18.84 -15.77 -12.45
CA SER A 51 17.97 -15.05 -13.39
C SER A 51 16.54 -15.55 -13.30
N TYR A 52 15.59 -14.72 -12.83
CA TYR A 52 14.18 -15.10 -12.76
C TYR A 52 13.62 -15.46 -14.14
N LYS A 53 13.97 -14.66 -15.16
CA LYS A 53 13.49 -14.84 -16.53
C LYS A 53 13.92 -16.18 -17.13
N GLU A 54 15.18 -16.55 -16.93
CA GLU A 54 15.76 -17.72 -17.59
C GLU A 54 15.51 -19.00 -16.80
N GLU A 55 15.55 -18.93 -15.47
CA GLU A 55 15.53 -20.11 -14.60
C GLU A 55 14.12 -20.45 -14.08
N TYR A 56 13.23 -19.46 -13.90
CA TYR A 56 11.96 -19.67 -13.17
C TYR A 56 10.69 -19.27 -13.92
N TYR A 57 10.71 -18.18 -14.70
CA TYR A 57 9.52 -17.64 -15.36
C TYR A 57 8.87 -18.70 -16.27
N GLY A 58 7.59 -18.99 -16.02
CA GLY A 58 6.80 -19.99 -16.75
C GLY A 58 7.21 -21.45 -16.51
N LYS A 59 8.20 -21.71 -15.65
CA LYS A 59 8.73 -23.06 -15.39
C LYS A 59 8.37 -23.56 -14.00
N TYR A 60 8.41 -22.68 -12.99
CA TYR A 60 8.20 -23.04 -11.59
C TYR A 60 7.38 -21.99 -10.84
N HIS A 61 6.75 -22.40 -9.73
CA HIS A 61 6.23 -21.47 -8.73
C HIS A 61 7.38 -21.01 -7.83
N LEU A 62 7.60 -19.69 -7.76
CA LEU A 62 8.68 -19.08 -6.99
C LEU A 62 8.12 -18.40 -5.73
N ILE A 63 8.68 -18.73 -4.57
CA ILE A 63 8.40 -18.07 -3.30
C ILE A 63 9.67 -17.34 -2.87
N ILE A 64 9.57 -16.03 -2.60
CA ILE A 64 10.70 -15.19 -2.15
C ILE A 64 10.38 -14.64 -0.77
N THR A 65 11.32 -14.77 0.15
CA THR A 65 11.22 -14.25 1.51
C THR A 65 12.36 -13.28 1.78
N PHE A 66 12.03 -12.14 2.40
CA PHE A 66 13.01 -11.13 2.80
C PHE A 66 13.16 -11.13 4.32
N PHE A 67 14.40 -11.04 4.79
CA PHE A 67 14.74 -10.90 6.20
C PHE A 67 15.44 -9.55 6.40
N PRO A 68 15.22 -8.86 7.53
CA PRO A 68 15.74 -7.52 7.74
C PRO A 68 17.27 -7.48 7.82
N ALA A 69 17.88 -8.51 8.40
CA ALA A 69 19.32 -8.66 8.53
C ALA A 69 19.71 -10.14 8.65
N ALA A 70 20.96 -10.44 8.33
CA ALA A 70 21.56 -11.72 8.64
C ALA A 70 21.91 -11.80 10.14
N PHE A 71 21.95 -13.01 10.69
CA PHE A 71 22.38 -13.30 12.07
C PHE A 71 21.54 -12.65 13.19
N THR A 72 20.26 -12.38 12.95
CA THR A 72 19.32 -11.88 13.98
C THR A 72 18.34 -12.99 14.40
N PRO A 73 18.11 -13.20 15.72
CA PRO A 73 17.06 -14.11 16.21
C PRO A 73 15.65 -13.70 15.79
#